data_AF-A0A5N5EDK0-F1
#
_entry.id   AF-A0A5N5EDK0-F1
#
_cell.length_a   1.000
_cell.length_b   1.000
_cell.length_c   1.000
_cell.angle_alpha   90.00
_cell.angle_beta   90.00
_cell.angle_gamma   90.00
#
_symmetry.space_group_name_H-M   'P 1'
#
loop_
_entity.id
_entity.type
_entity.pdbx_description
1 polymer ?
#
loop_
_entity_poly.entity_id
_entity_poly.type
_entity_poly.pdbx_seq_one_letter_code
_entity_poly.pdbx_strand_id
1 'polypeptide(L)' 'MILLLSTSDTDLLSARASQEAGDGVSYRWANPSRLLVSEDLPPLLDGVDLVIVRILGSRRSWEDG' A
#
# COMPACT_ATOMS: atom_id res chain seq x y z
N MET A 1 -6.60 10.38 -1.93
CA MET A 1 -6.09 9.29 -1.08
C MET A 1 -5.08 8.46 -1.85
N ILE A 2 -3.88 8.26 -1.31
CA ILE A 2 -2.82 7.41 -1.88
C ILE A 2 -2.85 6.04 -1.20
N LEU A 3 -2.87 4.95 -1.97
CA LEU A 3 -2.62 3.61 -1.45
C LEU A 3 -1.14 3.25 -1.62
N LEU A 4 -0.45 2.99 -0.50
CA LEU A 4 0.91 2.47 -0.48
C LEU A 4 0.93 0.96 -0.20
N LEU A 5 1.29 0.19 -1.21
CA LEU A 5 1.53 -1.25 -1.14
C LEU A 5 3.04 -1.49 -1.10
N SER A 6 3.60 -1.72 0.09
CA SER A 6 5.04 -1.91 0.25
C SER A 6 5.40 -3.14 1.07
N THR A 7 6.36 -3.94 0.60
CA THR A 7 6.95 -5.03 1.39
C THR A 7 7.91 -4.52 2.47
N SER A 8 8.21 -3.22 2.50
CA SER A 8 9.08 -2.57 3.48
C SER A 8 8.24 -1.97 4.61
N ASP A 9 8.34 -2.55 5.81
CA ASP A 9 7.63 -2.05 6.99
C ASP A 9 8.06 -0.60 7.33
N THR A 10 9.27 -0.17 6.97
CA THR A 10 9.72 1.24 7.11
C THR A 10 8.90 2.20 6.26
N ASP A 11 8.49 1.80 5.05
CA ASP A 11 7.67 2.67 4.19
C ASP A 11 6.26 2.80 4.78
N LEU A 12 5.71 1.69 5.29
CA LEU A 12 4.39 1.67 5.94
C LEU A 12 4.37 2.52 7.21
N LEU A 13 5.42 2.45 8.02
CA LEU A 13 5.58 3.32 9.20
C LEU A 13 5.74 4.80 8.81
N SER A 14 6.40 5.09 7.69
CA SER A 14 6.55 6.47 7.19
C SER A 14 5.22 7.04 6.70
N ALA A 15 4.42 6.26 5.97
CA ALA A 15 3.07 6.66 5.56
C ALA A 15 2.16 6.91 6.77
N ARG A 16 2.25 6.04 7.78
CA ARG A 16 1.56 6.24 9.06
C ARG A 16 1.99 7.53 9.75
N ALA A 17 3.29 7.79 9.86
CA ALA A 17 3.80 8.99 10.52
C ALA A 17 3.37 10.28 9.80
N SER A 18 3.36 10.29 8.46
CA SER A 18 2.89 11.44 7.68
C SER A 18 1.38 11.68 7.85
N GLN A 19 0.58 10.60 7.89
CA GLN A 19 -0.85 10.69 8.21
C GLN A 19 -1.07 11.28 9.61
N GLU A 20 -0.31 10.82 10.60
CA GLU A 20 -0.39 11.30 11.99
C GLU A 20 0.09 12.77 12.13
N ALA A 21 1.10 13.18 11.35
CA ALA A 21 1.59 14.56 11.31
C ALA A 21 0.59 15.53 10.67
N GLY A 22 -0.38 15.03 9.90
CA GLY A 22 -1.38 15.85 9.24
C GLY A 22 -0.83 16.64 8.05
N ASP A 23 0.16 16.12 7.35
CA ASP A 23 0.85 16.74 6.19
C ASP A 23 -0.07 16.98 4.95
N GLY A 24 -1.40 16.89 5.12
CA GLY A 24 -2.40 17.08 4.09
C GLY A 24 -2.53 15.93 3.09
N VAL A 25 -1.67 14.91 3.17
CA VAL A 25 -1.72 13.73 2.30
C VAL A 25 -2.37 12.57 3.04
N SER A 26 -3.53 12.13 2.53
CA SER A 26 -4.23 10.97 3.08
C SER A 26 -3.67 9.67 2.52
N TYR A 27 -3.11 8.84 3.39
CA TYR A 27 -2.61 7.51 3.04
C TYR A 27 -3.54 6.38 3.51
N ARG A 28 -3.64 5.35 2.67
CA ARG A 28 -3.99 3.97 3.03
C ARG A 28 -2.76 3.13 2.74
N TRP A 29 -2.44 2.10 3.54
CA TRP A 29 -1.23 1.32 3.30
C TRP A 29 -1.38 -0.12 3.75
N ALA A 30 -0.69 -1.03 3.07
CA ALA A 30 -0.65 -2.46 3.39
C ALA A 30 0.64 -3.12 2.90
N ASN A 31 1.00 -4.25 3.51
CA ASN A 31 2.10 -5.09 3.03
C ASN A 31 1.55 -6.16 2.08
N PRO A 32 1.90 -6.16 0.77
CA PRO A 32 1.40 -7.13 -0.21
C PRO A 32 1.63 -8.60 0.18
N SER A 33 2.70 -8.88 0.93
CA SER A 33 3.01 -10.23 1.40
C SER A 33 2.07 -10.75 2.49
N ARG A 34 1.16 -9.90 2.99
CA ARG A 34 0.17 -10.23 4.03
C ARG A 34 -1.28 -10.14 3.52
N LEU A 35 -1.49 -9.96 2.22
CA LEU A 35 -2.81 -9.81 1.60
C LEU A 35 -3.22 -11.09 0.87
N LEU A 36 -4.47 -11.51 1.07
CA LEU A 36 -5.18 -12.38 0.14
C LEU A 36 -5.69 -11.51 -1.01
N VAL A 37 -4.99 -11.53 -2.13
CA VAL A 37 -5.23 -10.60 -3.26
C VAL A 37 -6.70 -10.57 -3.69
N SER A 38 -7.37 -11.71 -3.78
CA SER A 38 -8.77 -11.79 -4.21
C SER A 38 -9.77 -11.16 -3.24
N GLU A 39 -9.46 -11.10 -1.95
CA GLU A 39 -10.38 -10.67 -0.90
C GLU A 39 -10.01 -9.30 -0.34
N ASP A 40 -8.72 -9.06 -0.09
CA ASP A 40 -8.24 -7.88 0.60
C ASP A 40 -7.93 -6.71 -0.34
N LEU A 41 -7.49 -6.97 -1.58
CA LEU A 41 -7.07 -5.90 -2.49
C LEU A 41 -8.24 -5.05 -3.01
N PRO A 42 -9.38 -5.62 -3.45
CA PRO A 42 -10.51 -4.81 -3.93
C PRO A 42 -10.98 -3.73 -2.94
N PRO A 43 -11.23 -4.02 -1.64
CA PRO A 43 -11.61 -2.98 -0.69
C PRO A 43 -10.47 -1.98 -0.41
N LEU A 44 -9.20 -2.39 -0.52
CA LEU A 44 -8.06 -1.46 -0.40
C LEU A 44 -7.97 -0.49 -1.57
N LEU A 45 -8.47 -0.84 -2.76
CA LEU A 45 -8.47 0.04 -3.94
C LEU A 45 -9.65 1.02 -3.98
N ASP A 46 -10.72 0.76 -3.23
CA ASP A 46 -11.92 1.59 -3.28
C ASP A 46 -11.66 3.04 -2.84
N GLY A 47 -12.04 3.99 -3.70
CA GLY A 47 -11.84 5.43 -3.48
C GLY A 47 -10.39 5.92 -3.49
N VAL A 48 -9.45 5.13 -4.01
CA VAL A 48 -8.04 5.52 -4.13
C VAL A 48 -7.79 6.28 -5.43
N ASP A 49 -7.11 7.42 -5.34
CA ASP A 49 -6.75 8.24 -6.51
C ASP A 49 -5.44 7.79 -7.17
N LEU A 50 -4.52 7.22 -6.36
CA LEU A 50 -3.19 6.81 -6.79
C LEU A 50 -2.68 5.62 -5.97
N VAL A 51 -2.14 4.60 -6.64
CA VAL A 51 -1.53 3.42 -6.03
C VAL A 51 -0.02 3.44 -6.25
N ILE A 52 0.75 3.24 -5.19
CA ILE A 52 2.20 3.04 -5.23
C ILE A 52 2.50 1.61 -4.80
N VAL A 53 3.17 0.85 -5.67
CA VAL A 53 3.59 -0.52 -5.38
C VAL A 53 5.11 -0.58 -5.29
N ARG A 54 5.65 -0.95 -4.12
CA ARG A 54 7.07 -1.21 -3.90
C ARG A 54 7.26 -2.60 -3.33
N ILE A 55 7.71 -3.52 -4.16
CA ILE A 55 7.94 -4.93 -3.79
C ILE A 55 9.40 -5.30 -3.95
N LEU A 56 9.85 -6.31 -3.20
CA LEU A 56 11.10 -7.00 -3.47
C LEU A 56 10.95 -7.94 -4.68
N GLY A 57 12.01 -8.07 -5.47
CA GLY A 57 12.03 -8.93 -6.64
C GLY A 57 11.57 -8.22 -7.91
N SER A 58 10.70 -8.87 -8.70
CA SER A 58 10.22 -8.35 -9.98
C SER A 58 8.69 -8.27 -9.97
N ARG A 59 8.10 -7.76 -11.06
CA ARG A 59 6.63 -7.82 -11.24
C ARG A 59 6.06 -9.23 -11.01
N ARG A 60 6.79 -10.29 -11.38
CA ARG A 60 6.38 -11.68 -11.18
C ARG A 60 6.30 -12.10 -9.71
N SER A 61 6.90 -11.36 -8.80
CA SER A 61 6.88 -11.66 -7.36
C SER A 61 5.52 -11.36 -6.73
N TRP A 62 4.66 -10.61 -7.40
CA TRP A 62 3.30 -10.33 -6.98
C TRP A 62 2.44 -10.03 -8.22
N GLU A 63 2.35 -11.02 -9.13
CA GLU A 63 1.71 -10.85 -10.44
C GLU A 63 0.18 -10.84 -10.39
N ASP A 64 -0.39 -11.50 -9.40
CA ASP A 64 -1.85 -11.61 -9.23
C ASP A 64 -2.48 -10.32 -8.69
N GLY A 65 -1.69 -9.45 -8.05
CA GLY A 65 -2.11 -8.17 -7.47
C GLY A 65 -2.00 -7.01 -8.44
#